data_AF-A0A3M1FSI3-F1
#
_entry.id   AF-A0A3M1FSI3-F1
#
_cell.length_a   1.000
_cell.length_b   1.000
_cell.length_c   1.000
_cell.angle_alpha   90.00
_cell.angle_beta   90.00
_cell.angle_gamma   90.00
#
_symmetry.space_group_name_H-M   'P 1'
#
loop_
_entity.id
_entity.type
_entity.pdbx_description
1 polymer ?
#
loop_
_entity_poly.entity_id
_entity_poly.type
_entity_poly.pdbx_seq_one_letter_code
_entity_poly.pdbx_strand_id
1 'polypeptide(L)'
;MAGLLAVSLLAAAPSFVFWNRQGVFVTNATLPFTYGALWQALVWVRTGRGRHLVLAAFGAGCALYAKLLAVWILGPAGLLLGAWLLGRKLRPAQVVDPNALHAPLLSPRLALATLAAGLLPLLPFLFFNLQTQGTLQRVTGNLTRSYYGVNNLDLLGNLPVRLGQVVTVLRGDHFWYLGGLHANGAAPWLAGAMILAAFLWGGRRLLGLPLLLLATGVIASLFTVSDLFITHYALLHPLLAGLVALAGAHLWTERPPARSILQQVRPWLLSGALVVWLLLDLSASLAYHRDLSRSGGLADHSDASYHLAYHLRYNGLGAPIVLDWGMEATVRYLTAGTVRPIEIFGYERLDAPDDGFALRLGMFLENPDNVYLLRAPGSEVFQGRREAFFTQAQLTGRTPHLERTFTQRDGTPLFELWRVQ
;
A
#
# COMPACT_ATOMS: atom_id res chain seq x y z
N MET A 1 -18.94 -20.17 1.69
CA MET A 1 -17.63 -20.86 1.80
C MET A 1 -16.47 -20.01 1.31
N ALA A 2 -16.40 -19.61 0.02
CA ALA A 2 -15.30 -18.78 -0.50
C ALA A 2 -15.03 -17.52 0.35
N GLY A 3 -16.07 -16.80 0.78
CA GLY A 3 -15.89 -15.64 1.66
C GLY A 3 -15.22 -15.97 3.00
N LEU A 4 -15.60 -17.09 3.64
CA LEU A 4 -14.97 -17.54 4.89
C LEU A 4 -13.50 -17.91 4.66
N LEU A 5 -13.20 -18.63 3.58
CA LEU A 5 -11.81 -18.97 3.22
C LEU A 5 -10.97 -17.70 2.98
N ALA A 6 -11.49 -16.72 2.24
CA ALA A 6 -10.79 -15.47 1.98
C ALA A 6 -10.49 -14.70 3.28
N VAL A 7 -11.47 -14.61 4.17
CA VAL A 7 -11.30 -13.94 5.47
C VAL A 7 -10.29 -14.69 6.33
N SER A 8 -10.34 -16.02 6.40
CA SER A 8 -9.38 -16.81 7.17
C SER A 8 -7.95 -16.64 6.66
N LEU A 9 -7.75 -16.71 5.34
CA LEU A 9 -6.43 -16.50 4.74
C LEU A 9 -5.90 -15.09 5.04
N LEU A 10 -6.71 -14.05 4.84
CA LEU A 10 -6.29 -12.68 5.14
C LEU A 10 -6.04 -12.45 6.64
N ALA A 11 -6.83 -13.05 7.52
CA ALA A 11 -6.67 -12.88 8.97
C ALA A 11 -5.36 -13.49 9.50
N ALA A 12 -4.82 -14.51 8.84
CA ALA A 12 -3.56 -15.14 9.20
C ALA A 12 -2.36 -14.54 8.44
N ALA A 13 -2.57 -14.03 7.22
CA ALA A 13 -1.49 -13.60 6.34
C ALA A 13 -0.68 -12.42 6.92
N PRO A 14 0.65 -12.56 7.10
CA PRO A 14 1.51 -11.51 7.65
C PRO A 14 1.33 -10.17 6.90
N SER A 15 1.29 -10.22 5.57
CA SER A 15 1.12 -9.03 4.73
C SER A 15 -0.16 -8.27 4.98
N PHE A 16 -1.27 -8.97 5.22
CA PHE A 16 -2.52 -8.29 5.51
C PHE A 16 -2.53 -7.77 6.95
N VAL A 17 -2.08 -8.57 7.92
CA VAL A 17 -2.10 -8.19 9.34
C VAL A 17 -1.23 -6.96 9.59
N PHE A 18 0.02 -6.96 9.15
CA PHE A 18 0.97 -5.89 9.49
C PHE A 18 0.70 -4.59 8.73
N TRP A 19 0.36 -4.64 7.44
CA TRP A 19 -0.02 -3.43 6.69
C TRP A 19 -1.32 -2.77 7.15
N ASN A 20 -2.17 -3.45 7.94
CA ASN A 20 -3.38 -2.86 8.52
C ASN A 20 -3.22 -2.50 10.00
N ARG A 21 -2.09 -2.85 10.66
CA ARG A 21 -1.83 -2.55 12.07
C ARG A 21 -0.66 -1.59 12.31
N GLN A 22 0.24 -1.44 11.35
CA GLN A 22 1.42 -0.60 11.50
C GLN A 22 1.15 0.82 11.01
N GLY A 23 0.83 1.70 11.95
CA GLY A 23 0.57 3.12 11.70
C GLY A 23 -0.75 3.39 10.99
N VAL A 24 -1.00 4.67 10.70
CA VAL A 24 -2.06 5.11 9.77
C VAL A 24 -1.56 4.83 8.36
N PHE A 25 -1.49 3.54 7.98
CA PHE A 25 -1.10 3.18 6.64
C PHE A 25 -2.25 3.47 5.67
N VAL A 26 -1.91 3.97 4.49
CA VAL A 26 -2.91 4.45 3.50
C VAL A 26 -3.85 3.33 3.03
N THR A 27 -3.48 2.07 3.28
CA THR A 27 -4.33 0.87 3.08
C THR A 27 -5.64 0.91 3.87
N ASN A 28 -5.64 1.49 5.08
CA ASN A 28 -6.80 1.47 5.99
C ASN A 28 -8.03 2.18 5.39
N ALA A 29 -7.81 3.17 4.51
CA ALA A 29 -8.87 3.80 3.73
C ALA A 29 -8.96 3.22 2.31
N THR A 30 -7.82 3.03 1.63
CA THR A 30 -7.81 2.65 0.22
C THR A 30 -8.44 1.28 -0.04
N LEU A 31 -8.17 0.29 0.82
CA LEU A 31 -8.71 -1.08 0.66
C LEU A 31 -10.24 -1.12 0.79
N PRO A 32 -10.86 -0.67 1.91
CA PRO A 32 -12.31 -0.77 2.06
C PRO A 32 -13.06 0.02 0.98
N PHE A 33 -12.54 1.19 0.57
CA PHE A 33 -13.17 1.96 -0.50
C PHE A 33 -13.02 1.30 -1.88
N THR A 34 -11.85 0.74 -2.21
CA THR A 34 -11.63 0.05 -3.50
C THR A 34 -12.53 -1.19 -3.61
N TYR A 35 -12.45 -2.08 -2.62
CA TYR A 35 -13.20 -3.34 -2.67
C TYR A 35 -14.69 -3.13 -2.39
N GLY A 36 -15.06 -2.12 -1.59
CA GLY A 36 -16.43 -1.65 -1.45
C GLY A 36 -17.01 -1.14 -2.77
N ALA A 37 -16.26 -0.35 -3.54
CA ALA A 37 -16.68 0.12 -4.85
C ALA A 37 -16.91 -1.04 -5.83
N LEU A 38 -15.99 -2.01 -5.89
CA LEU A 38 -16.15 -3.23 -6.70
C LEU A 38 -17.40 -4.02 -6.29
N TRP A 39 -17.60 -4.21 -4.98
CA TRP A 39 -18.77 -4.93 -4.47
C TRP A 39 -20.07 -4.24 -4.85
N GLN A 40 -20.16 -2.92 -4.65
CA GLN A 40 -21.35 -2.15 -5.02
C GLN A 40 -21.60 -2.15 -6.54
N ALA A 41 -20.55 -2.09 -7.37
CA ALA A 41 -20.67 -2.23 -8.81
C ALA A 41 -21.23 -3.61 -9.20
N LEU A 42 -20.76 -4.69 -8.56
CA LEU A 42 -21.29 -6.04 -8.79
C LEU A 42 -22.76 -6.16 -8.33
N VAL A 43 -23.13 -5.56 -7.20
CA VAL A 43 -24.52 -5.53 -6.72
C VAL A 43 -25.39 -4.72 -7.67
N TRP A 44 -24.90 -3.63 -8.23
CA TRP A 44 -25.61 -2.86 -9.25
C TRP A 44 -25.88 -3.71 -10.49
N VAL A 45 -24.86 -4.40 -11.03
CA VAL A 45 -25.03 -5.29 -12.18
C VAL A 45 -26.03 -6.41 -11.87
N ARG A 46 -26.03 -6.95 -10.64
CA ARG A 46 -26.95 -8.03 -10.23
C ARG A 46 -28.38 -7.59 -9.95
N THR A 47 -28.62 -6.34 -9.58
CA THR A 47 -29.94 -5.88 -9.10
C THR A 47 -30.55 -4.79 -9.96
N GLY A 48 -29.77 -4.16 -10.84
CA GLY A 48 -30.15 -2.99 -11.63
C GLY A 48 -30.41 -1.71 -10.83
N ARG A 49 -30.30 -1.73 -9.49
CA ARG A 49 -30.67 -0.58 -8.65
C ARG A 49 -29.59 0.50 -8.68
N GLY A 50 -29.93 1.68 -9.21
CA GLY A 50 -29.00 2.80 -9.42
C GLY A 50 -28.24 3.27 -8.16
N ARG A 51 -28.81 3.14 -6.96
CA ARG A 51 -28.14 3.48 -5.70
C ARG A 51 -26.78 2.80 -5.54
N HIS A 52 -26.65 1.55 -6.00
CA HIS A 52 -25.40 0.79 -5.88
C HIS A 52 -24.33 1.31 -6.84
N LEU A 53 -24.73 1.83 -8.01
CA LEU A 53 -23.80 2.51 -8.92
C LEU A 53 -23.30 3.83 -8.33
N VAL A 54 -24.19 4.61 -7.70
CA VAL A 54 -23.83 5.87 -7.03
C VAL A 54 -22.87 5.59 -5.87
N LEU A 55 -23.15 4.59 -5.03
CA LEU A 55 -22.26 4.17 -3.95
C LEU A 55 -20.93 3.63 -4.47
N ALA A 56 -20.92 2.88 -5.58
CA ALA A 56 -19.70 2.40 -6.21
C ALA A 56 -18.82 3.58 -6.67
N ALA A 57 -19.42 4.60 -7.30
CA ALA A 57 -18.70 5.78 -7.76
C ALA A 57 -18.17 6.62 -6.58
N PHE A 58 -18.99 6.85 -5.54
CA PHE A 58 -18.53 7.52 -4.33
C PHE A 58 -17.36 6.78 -3.67
N GLY A 59 -17.46 5.46 -3.52
CA GLY A 59 -16.37 4.62 -3.02
C GLY A 59 -15.11 4.71 -3.89
N ALA A 60 -15.26 4.71 -5.22
CA ALA A 60 -14.13 4.89 -6.13
C ALA A 60 -13.46 6.25 -5.97
N GLY A 61 -14.24 7.33 -5.82
CA GLY A 61 -13.73 8.67 -5.51
C GLY A 61 -12.96 8.71 -4.19
N CYS A 62 -13.51 8.12 -3.12
CA CYS A 62 -12.84 8.01 -1.82
C CYS A 62 -11.55 7.19 -1.90
N ALA A 63 -11.54 6.09 -2.67
CA ALA A 63 -10.36 5.25 -2.85
C ALA A 63 -9.24 6.02 -3.58
N LEU A 64 -9.57 6.75 -4.64
CA LEU A 64 -8.62 7.57 -5.40
C LEU A 64 -8.09 8.75 -4.58
N TYR A 65 -8.97 9.38 -3.79
CA TYR A 65 -8.56 10.43 -2.84
C TYR A 65 -7.59 9.89 -1.79
N ALA A 66 -7.88 8.71 -1.23
CA ALA A 66 -7.00 8.06 -0.25
C ALA A 66 -5.65 7.70 -0.89
N LYS A 67 -5.64 7.07 -2.07
CA LYS A 67 -4.41 6.81 -2.84
C LYS A 67 -4.72 6.59 -4.32
N LEU A 68 -4.02 7.34 -5.17
CA LEU A 68 -4.16 7.26 -6.63
C LEU A 68 -3.93 5.83 -7.18
N LEU A 69 -3.12 5.02 -6.49
CA LEU A 69 -2.84 3.62 -6.84
C LEU A 69 -4.11 2.76 -6.96
N ALA A 70 -5.24 3.15 -6.35
CA ALA A 70 -6.53 2.48 -6.49
C ALA A 70 -6.94 2.32 -7.97
N VAL A 71 -6.43 3.19 -8.86
CA VAL A 71 -6.62 3.09 -10.32
C VAL A 71 -6.17 1.76 -10.90
N TRP A 72 -5.17 1.08 -10.30
CA TRP A 72 -4.71 -0.23 -10.77
C TRP A 72 -5.79 -1.31 -10.68
N ILE A 73 -6.76 -1.17 -9.79
CA ILE A 73 -7.90 -2.09 -9.67
C ILE A 73 -9.16 -1.49 -10.27
N LEU A 74 -9.48 -0.24 -9.92
CA LEU A 74 -10.72 0.42 -10.35
C LEU A 74 -10.75 0.71 -11.84
N GLY A 75 -9.60 1.08 -12.42
CA GLY A 75 -9.46 1.34 -13.86
C GLY A 75 -9.78 0.10 -14.69
N PRO A 76 -9.03 -1.02 -14.52
CA PRO A 76 -9.34 -2.25 -15.22
C PRO A 76 -10.74 -2.80 -14.93
N ALA A 77 -11.22 -2.73 -13.68
CA ALA A 77 -12.59 -3.14 -13.36
C ALA A 77 -13.66 -2.32 -14.12
N GLY A 78 -13.47 -1.00 -14.20
CA GLY A 78 -14.33 -0.10 -14.97
C GLY A 78 -14.30 -0.40 -16.47
N LEU A 79 -13.12 -0.67 -17.03
CA LEU A 79 -12.97 -1.08 -18.44
C LEU A 79 -13.67 -2.42 -18.72
N LEU A 80 -13.49 -3.42 -17.85
CA LEU A 80 -14.15 -4.73 -17.97
C LEU A 80 -15.67 -4.61 -17.89
N LEU A 81 -16.17 -3.79 -16.96
CA LEU A 81 -17.59 -3.50 -16.82
C LEU A 81 -18.15 -2.78 -18.05
N GLY A 82 -17.43 -1.77 -18.56
CA GLY A 82 -17.80 -1.03 -19.77
C GLY A 82 -17.83 -1.92 -21.01
N ALA A 83 -16.81 -2.76 -21.21
CA ALA A 83 -16.73 -3.71 -22.31
C ALA A 83 -17.87 -4.73 -22.24
N TRP A 84 -18.20 -5.23 -21.04
CA TRP A 84 -19.34 -6.13 -20.84
C TRP A 84 -20.68 -5.47 -21.18
N LEU A 85 -20.92 -4.23 -20.73
CA LEU A 85 -22.12 -3.47 -21.06
C LEU A 85 -22.24 -3.21 -22.57
N LEU A 86 -21.15 -2.85 -23.23
CA LEU A 86 -21.11 -2.64 -24.68
C LEU A 86 -21.40 -3.93 -25.44
N GLY A 87 -20.75 -5.04 -25.06
CA GLY A 87 -20.97 -6.35 -25.68
C GLY A 87 -22.43 -6.80 -25.60
N ARG A 88 -23.14 -6.51 -24.50
CA ARG A 88 -24.58 -6.80 -24.36
C ARG A 88 -25.47 -5.91 -25.21
N LYS A 89 -25.14 -4.63 -25.39
CA LYS A 89 -25.87 -3.76 -26.32
C LYS A 89 -25.76 -4.25 -27.75
N LEU A 90 -24.58 -4.73 -28.14
CA LEU A 90 -24.31 -5.23 -29.49
C LEU A 90 -24.87 -6.63 -29.75
N ARG A 91 -25.12 -7.41 -28.70
CA ARG A 91 -25.71 -8.75 -28.76
C ARG A 91 -26.89 -8.85 -27.79
N PRO A 92 -28.07 -8.30 -28.15
CA PRO A 92 -29.27 -8.47 -27.33
C PRO A 92 -29.54 -9.97 -27.17
N ALA A 93 -29.58 -10.42 -25.92
CA ALA A 93 -29.71 -11.84 -25.60
C ALA A 93 -31.08 -12.37 -26.06
N GLN A 94 -31.09 -13.47 -26.82
CA GLN A 94 -32.29 -14.19 -27.23
C GLN A 94 -32.84 -15.14 -26.14
N VAL A 95 -32.18 -15.23 -24.97
CA VAL A 95 -32.58 -16.15 -23.89
C VAL A 95 -32.65 -15.39 -22.56
N VAL A 96 -33.81 -15.47 -21.91
CA VAL A 96 -34.05 -14.96 -20.55
C VAL A 96 -33.53 -16.00 -19.55
N ASP A 97 -32.28 -15.81 -19.10
CA ASP A 97 -31.77 -16.53 -17.93
C ASP A 97 -32.13 -15.72 -16.67
N PRO A 98 -32.89 -16.27 -15.71
CA PRO A 98 -33.26 -15.58 -14.47
C PRO A 98 -32.06 -15.28 -13.54
N ASN A 99 -30.90 -15.90 -13.77
CA ASN A 99 -29.64 -15.57 -13.11
C ASN A 99 -28.75 -14.63 -13.95
N ALA A 100 -29.23 -14.17 -15.12
CA ALA A 100 -28.49 -13.25 -15.94
C ALA A 100 -28.28 -11.93 -15.18
N LEU A 101 -27.02 -11.50 -15.13
CA LEU A 101 -26.65 -10.14 -14.76
C LEU A 101 -27.58 -9.15 -15.46
N HIS A 102 -28.20 -8.21 -14.77
CA HIS A 102 -29.01 -7.19 -15.45
C HIS A 102 -28.08 -6.28 -16.24
N ALA A 103 -28.51 -5.86 -17.43
CA ALA A 103 -27.90 -4.76 -18.16
C ALA A 103 -28.71 -3.48 -17.88
N PRO A 104 -28.60 -2.88 -16.68
CA PRO A 104 -29.40 -1.72 -16.32
C PRO A 104 -29.13 -0.56 -17.27
N LEU A 105 -30.20 0.07 -17.74
CA LEU A 105 -30.10 1.28 -18.55
C LEU A 105 -29.57 2.43 -17.69
N LEU A 106 -28.50 3.06 -18.16
CA LEU A 106 -27.97 4.30 -17.58
C LEU A 106 -28.85 5.46 -18.05
N SER A 107 -29.78 5.89 -17.20
CA SER A 107 -30.51 7.14 -17.46
C SER A 107 -29.55 8.34 -17.32
N PRO A 108 -29.79 9.46 -18.03
CA PRO A 108 -28.95 10.66 -17.89
C PRO A 108 -28.88 11.17 -16.44
N ARG A 109 -29.99 11.08 -15.70
CA ARG A 109 -30.05 11.43 -14.27
C ARG A 109 -29.14 10.54 -13.42
N LEU A 110 -29.17 9.23 -13.66
CA LEU A 110 -28.30 8.30 -12.94
C LEU A 110 -26.83 8.53 -13.30
N ALA A 111 -26.52 8.77 -14.58
CA ALA A 111 -25.17 9.09 -15.02
C ALA A 111 -24.62 10.36 -14.35
N LEU A 112 -25.42 11.42 -14.27
CA LEU A 112 -25.03 12.66 -13.57
C LEU A 112 -24.84 12.44 -12.07
N ALA A 113 -25.76 11.71 -11.41
CA ALA A 113 -25.63 11.39 -9.99
C ALA A 113 -24.38 10.55 -9.70
N THR A 114 -24.08 9.58 -10.54
CA THR A 114 -22.87 8.74 -10.48
C THR A 114 -21.60 9.58 -10.66
N LEU A 115 -21.57 10.49 -11.64
CA LEU A 115 -20.44 11.39 -11.86
C LEU A 115 -20.23 12.32 -10.66
N ALA A 116 -21.29 12.98 -10.19
CA ALA A 116 -21.24 13.87 -9.04
C ALA A 116 -20.75 13.14 -7.77
N ALA A 117 -21.26 11.94 -7.53
CA ALA A 117 -20.86 11.11 -6.39
C ALA A 117 -19.38 10.70 -6.46
N GLY A 118 -18.85 10.38 -7.65
CA GLY A 118 -17.44 10.05 -7.82
C GLY A 118 -16.49 11.25 -7.70
N LEU A 119 -16.92 12.44 -8.13
CA LEU A 119 -16.12 13.67 -8.04
C LEU A 119 -16.15 14.30 -6.64
N LEU A 120 -17.23 14.11 -5.88
CA LEU A 120 -17.40 14.73 -4.56
C LEU A 120 -16.23 14.47 -3.59
N PRO A 121 -15.74 13.23 -3.40
CA PRO A 121 -14.57 12.97 -2.56
C PRO A 121 -13.27 13.56 -3.09
N LEU A 122 -13.20 13.85 -4.39
CA LEU A 122 -12.00 14.39 -5.06
C LEU A 122 -11.93 15.91 -4.99
N LEU A 123 -12.98 16.61 -4.55
CA LEU A 123 -13.01 18.07 -4.49
C LEU A 123 -11.82 18.69 -3.73
N PRO A 124 -11.38 18.18 -2.56
CA PRO A 124 -10.22 18.75 -1.88
C PRO A 124 -8.93 18.61 -2.70
N PHE A 125 -8.75 17.46 -3.37
CA PHE A 125 -7.62 17.21 -4.26
C PHE A 125 -7.64 18.15 -5.48
N LEU A 126 -8.82 18.34 -6.08
CA LEU A 126 -9.01 19.25 -7.22
C LEU A 126 -8.71 20.69 -6.81
N PHE A 127 -9.25 21.14 -5.67
CA PHE A 127 -9.02 22.48 -5.15
C PHE A 127 -7.53 22.73 -4.84
N PHE A 128 -6.87 21.78 -4.17
CA PHE A 128 -5.43 21.84 -3.91
C PHE A 128 -4.61 22.02 -5.20
N ASN A 129 -4.93 21.27 -6.26
CA ASN A 129 -4.21 21.36 -7.53
C ASN A 129 -4.59 22.58 -8.36
N LEU A 130 -5.81 23.10 -8.24
CA LEU A 130 -6.19 24.38 -8.84
C LEU A 130 -5.38 25.53 -8.24
N GLN A 131 -5.07 25.46 -6.94
CA GLN A 131 -4.31 26.50 -6.25
C GLN A 131 -2.79 26.38 -6.42
N THR A 132 -2.26 25.16 -6.31
CA THR A 132 -0.81 24.94 -6.19
C THR A 132 -0.17 24.26 -7.38
N GLN A 133 -0.96 23.57 -8.21
CA GLN A 133 -0.50 22.62 -9.23
C GLN A 133 0.43 21.52 -8.68
N GLY A 134 0.58 21.38 -7.36
CA GLY A 134 1.70 20.66 -6.76
C GLY A 134 1.71 19.17 -7.07
N THR A 135 0.55 18.50 -7.03
CA THR A 135 0.49 17.08 -7.37
C THR A 135 0.67 16.86 -8.85
N LEU A 136 0.01 17.67 -9.69
CA LEU A 136 0.10 17.53 -11.14
C LEU A 136 1.54 17.70 -11.62
N GLN A 137 2.24 18.77 -11.20
CA GLN A 137 3.63 19.02 -11.57
C GLN A 137 4.57 17.87 -11.16
N ARG A 138 4.42 17.35 -9.93
CA ARG A 138 5.23 16.22 -9.44
C ARG A 138 4.93 14.92 -10.20
N VAL A 139 3.66 14.62 -10.47
CA VAL A 139 3.26 13.44 -11.25
C VAL A 139 3.77 13.54 -12.69
N THR A 140 3.63 14.70 -13.33
CA THR A 140 4.09 14.91 -14.72
C THR A 140 5.62 14.89 -14.82
N GLY A 141 6.31 15.48 -13.84
CA GLY A 141 7.77 15.46 -13.76
C GLY A 141 8.33 14.04 -13.58
N ASN A 142 7.58 13.16 -12.94
CA ASN A 142 7.97 11.78 -12.68
C ASN A 142 7.39 10.78 -13.70
N LEU A 143 6.89 11.19 -14.87
CA LEU A 143 6.28 10.25 -15.82
C LEU A 143 7.28 9.27 -16.42
N THR A 144 8.49 9.74 -16.75
CA THR A 144 9.53 8.90 -17.38
C THR A 144 10.40 8.21 -16.35
N ARG A 145 10.86 8.96 -15.35
CA ARG A 145 11.70 8.46 -14.27
C ARG A 145 11.20 8.97 -12.94
N SER A 146 11.10 8.09 -11.95
CA SER A 146 10.77 8.53 -10.60
C SER A 146 11.98 9.16 -9.91
N TYR A 147 11.74 9.92 -8.85
CA TYR A 147 12.82 10.48 -8.02
C TYR A 147 13.64 9.41 -7.28
N TYR A 148 13.15 8.17 -7.22
CA TYR A 148 13.91 6.99 -6.75
C TYR A 148 14.75 6.33 -7.86
N GLY A 149 14.75 6.88 -9.08
CA GLY A 149 15.56 6.42 -10.20
C GLY A 149 14.94 5.32 -11.06
N VAL A 150 13.71 4.87 -10.76
CA VAL A 150 12.99 3.87 -11.56
C VAL A 150 12.64 4.44 -12.93
N ASN A 151 12.93 3.69 -13.99
CA ASN A 151 12.45 4.00 -15.34
C ASN A 151 11.03 3.43 -15.52
N ASN A 152 10.05 4.32 -15.65
CA ASN A 152 8.64 3.93 -15.68
C ASN A 152 8.22 3.40 -17.05
N LEU A 153 9.03 3.67 -18.08
CA LEU A 153 8.81 3.18 -19.44
C LEU A 153 9.43 1.80 -19.67
N ASP A 154 10.29 1.32 -18.76
CA ASP A 154 10.88 -0.02 -18.81
C ASP A 154 9.90 -1.08 -18.30
N LEU A 155 8.76 -1.22 -19.00
CA LEU A 155 7.69 -2.13 -18.59
C LEU A 155 8.18 -3.59 -18.53
N LEU A 156 9.12 -3.97 -19.41
CA LEU A 156 9.67 -5.32 -19.46
C LEU A 156 10.63 -5.57 -18.29
N GLY A 157 11.49 -4.61 -17.94
CA GLY A 157 12.36 -4.68 -16.76
C GLY A 157 11.56 -4.63 -15.44
N ASN A 158 10.45 -3.89 -15.41
CA ASN A 158 9.59 -3.78 -14.23
C ASN A 158 8.76 -5.06 -13.98
N LEU A 159 8.44 -5.82 -15.03
CA LEU A 159 7.61 -7.03 -14.95
C LEU A 159 8.15 -8.10 -13.98
N PRO A 160 9.41 -8.58 -14.05
CA PRO A 160 9.92 -9.58 -13.12
C PRO A 160 9.90 -9.09 -11.67
N VAL A 161 10.16 -7.80 -11.41
CA VAL A 161 10.05 -7.20 -10.07
C VAL A 161 8.61 -7.29 -9.56
N ARG A 162 7.65 -6.89 -10.39
CA ARG A 162 6.21 -6.91 -10.10
C ARG A 162 5.67 -8.32 -9.91
N LEU A 163 6.13 -9.31 -10.67
CA LEU A 163 5.77 -10.71 -10.47
C LEU A 163 6.39 -11.28 -9.19
N GLY A 164 7.65 -10.93 -8.90
CA GLY A 164 8.30 -11.26 -7.64
C GLY A 164 7.50 -10.73 -6.45
N GLN A 165 6.97 -9.51 -6.54
CA GLN A 165 6.14 -8.93 -5.49
C GLN A 165 4.82 -9.67 -5.25
N VAL A 166 4.19 -10.28 -6.28
CA VAL A 166 3.03 -11.16 -6.05
C VAL A 166 3.42 -12.33 -5.14
N VAL A 167 4.59 -12.93 -5.40
CA VAL A 167 5.12 -14.04 -4.62
C VAL A 167 5.47 -13.60 -3.20
N THR A 168 6.19 -12.49 -3.05
CA THR A 168 6.60 -11.93 -1.75
C THR A 168 5.40 -11.50 -0.89
N VAL A 169 4.31 -11.01 -1.49
CA VAL A 169 3.06 -10.69 -0.77
C VAL A 169 2.36 -11.94 -0.27
N LEU A 170 2.34 -13.02 -1.04
CA LEU A 170 1.79 -14.30 -0.58
C LEU A 170 2.65 -14.97 0.49
N ARG A 171 3.97 -14.82 0.43
CA ARG A 171 4.92 -15.36 1.41
C ARG A 171 4.95 -14.57 2.71
N GLY A 172 4.78 -13.25 2.64
CA GLY A 172 4.87 -12.35 3.78
C GLY A 172 6.28 -11.96 4.22
N ASP A 173 7.32 -12.21 3.42
CA ASP A 173 8.73 -12.10 3.81
C ASP A 173 9.40 -10.76 3.45
N HIS A 174 8.76 -9.66 3.83
CA HIS A 174 9.24 -8.30 3.54
C HIS A 174 9.18 -7.35 4.74
N PHE A 175 8.86 -7.85 5.92
CA PHE A 175 8.77 -7.07 7.16
C PHE A 175 10.07 -7.10 7.95
N TRP A 176 11.22 -6.99 7.28
CA TRP A 176 12.56 -7.03 7.91
C TRP A 176 12.68 -6.04 9.07
N TYR A 177 12.04 -4.87 8.94
CA TYR A 177 12.04 -3.79 9.91
C TYR A 177 11.31 -4.13 11.22
N LEU A 178 10.68 -5.31 11.32
CA LEU A 178 10.11 -5.84 12.56
C LEU A 178 11.09 -6.71 13.36
N GLY A 179 12.36 -6.79 12.94
CA GLY A 179 13.41 -7.50 13.65
C GLY A 179 13.83 -8.85 13.04
N GLY A 180 13.25 -9.24 11.89
CA GLY A 180 13.58 -10.52 11.24
C GLY A 180 12.87 -10.71 9.90
N LEU A 181 13.16 -11.79 9.19
CA LEU A 181 12.46 -12.20 7.97
C LEU A 181 11.81 -13.56 8.18
N HIS A 182 10.47 -13.59 8.13
CA HIS A 182 9.67 -14.80 8.31
C HIS A 182 8.75 -14.98 7.11
N ALA A 183 8.55 -16.23 6.68
CA ALA A 183 7.89 -16.53 5.42
C ALA A 183 6.97 -17.74 5.51
N ASN A 184 5.85 -17.69 4.82
CA ASN A 184 5.14 -18.88 4.36
C ASN A 184 5.62 -19.27 2.96
N GLY A 185 6.68 -20.08 2.91
CA GLY A 185 7.24 -20.55 1.63
C GLY A 185 6.28 -21.41 0.79
N ALA A 186 5.26 -22.00 1.41
CA ALA A 186 4.29 -22.86 0.73
C ALA A 186 3.17 -22.06 0.05
N ALA A 187 2.81 -20.87 0.55
CA ALA A 187 1.66 -20.10 0.09
C ALA A 187 1.62 -19.87 -1.44
N PRO A 188 2.69 -19.42 -2.13
CA PRO A 188 2.64 -19.20 -3.58
C PRO A 188 2.35 -20.48 -4.37
N TRP A 189 2.92 -21.61 -3.94
CA TRP A 189 2.76 -22.90 -4.61
C TRP A 189 1.36 -23.47 -4.40
N LEU A 190 0.85 -23.39 -3.17
CA LEU A 190 -0.53 -23.78 -2.86
C LEU A 190 -1.53 -22.90 -3.61
N ALA A 191 -1.28 -21.59 -3.69
CA ALA A 191 -2.11 -20.66 -4.48
C ALA A 191 -2.18 -21.08 -5.94
N GLY A 192 -1.01 -21.24 -6.57
CA GLY A 192 -0.88 -21.63 -7.98
C GLY A 192 -1.54 -22.98 -8.25
N ALA A 193 -1.29 -23.99 -7.41
CA ALA A 193 -1.85 -25.32 -7.55
C ALA A 193 -3.38 -25.31 -7.45
N MET A 194 -3.95 -24.59 -6.47
CA MET A 194 -5.41 -24.49 -6.29
C MET A 194 -6.07 -23.76 -7.46
N ILE A 195 -5.51 -22.63 -7.89
CA ILE A 195 -6.03 -21.85 -9.03
C ILE A 195 -5.99 -22.69 -10.31
N LEU A 196 -4.85 -23.34 -10.58
CA LEU A 196 -4.68 -24.17 -11.77
C LEU A 196 -5.63 -25.38 -11.74
N ALA A 197 -5.70 -26.11 -10.63
CA ALA A 197 -6.60 -27.26 -10.51
C ALA A 197 -8.07 -26.84 -10.68
N ALA A 198 -8.48 -25.73 -10.06
CA ALA A 198 -9.84 -25.21 -10.23
C ALA A 198 -10.11 -24.81 -11.69
N PHE A 199 -9.15 -24.17 -12.34
CA PHE A 199 -9.27 -23.77 -13.75
C PHE A 199 -9.37 -24.98 -14.69
N LEU A 200 -8.59 -26.04 -14.44
CA LEU A 200 -8.62 -27.28 -15.22
C LEU A 200 -9.90 -28.09 -14.97
N TRP A 201 -10.46 -28.04 -13.76
CA TRP A 201 -11.67 -28.78 -13.37
C TRP A 201 -12.93 -27.91 -13.38
N GLY A 202 -13.16 -27.18 -14.47
CA GLY A 202 -14.44 -26.51 -14.74
C GLY A 202 -14.63 -25.12 -14.12
N GLY A 203 -13.68 -24.63 -13.32
CA GLY A 203 -13.75 -23.32 -12.65
C GLY A 203 -13.43 -22.13 -13.54
N ARG A 204 -13.22 -22.32 -14.86
CA ARG A 204 -12.79 -21.25 -15.79
C ARG A 204 -13.74 -20.04 -15.79
N ARG A 205 -15.05 -20.27 -15.75
CA ARG A 205 -16.06 -19.20 -15.73
C ARG A 205 -16.07 -18.45 -14.40
N LEU A 206 -15.80 -19.14 -13.30
CA LEU A 206 -15.73 -18.55 -11.96
C LEU A 206 -14.48 -17.69 -11.79
N LEU A 207 -13.33 -18.20 -12.26
CA LEU A 207 -12.03 -17.58 -12.03
C LEU A 207 -11.60 -16.60 -13.12
N GLY A 208 -12.19 -16.68 -14.32
CA GLY A 208 -11.73 -15.91 -15.48
C GLY A 208 -11.73 -14.40 -15.25
N LEU A 209 -12.82 -13.83 -14.75
CA LEU A 209 -12.91 -12.38 -14.50
C LEU A 209 -11.99 -11.91 -13.36
N PRO A 210 -11.95 -12.57 -12.18
CA PRO A 210 -10.97 -12.25 -11.14
C PRO A 210 -9.51 -12.38 -11.59
N LEU A 211 -9.16 -13.42 -12.36
CA LEU A 211 -7.82 -13.60 -12.94
C LEU A 211 -7.48 -12.47 -13.90
N LEU A 212 -8.40 -12.09 -14.77
CA LEU A 212 -8.21 -11.00 -15.71
C LEU A 212 -8.04 -9.66 -14.98
N LEU A 213 -8.83 -9.40 -13.94
CA LEU A 213 -8.69 -8.22 -13.09
C LEU A 213 -7.32 -8.18 -12.39
N LEU A 214 -6.86 -9.32 -11.85
CA LEU A 214 -5.55 -9.42 -11.23
C LEU A 214 -4.43 -9.18 -12.25
N ALA A 215 -4.49 -9.84 -13.41
CA ALA A 215 -3.49 -9.72 -14.46
C ALA A 215 -3.40 -8.27 -14.98
N THR A 216 -4.55 -7.65 -15.26
CA THR A 216 -4.59 -6.24 -15.70
C THR A 216 -4.16 -5.27 -14.61
N GLY A 217 -4.43 -5.56 -13.34
CA GLY A 217 -3.90 -4.77 -12.21
C GLY A 217 -2.38 -4.88 -12.07
N VAL A 218 -1.81 -6.07 -12.26
CA VAL A 218 -0.34 -6.26 -12.31
C VAL A 218 0.25 -5.51 -13.51
N ILE A 219 -0.37 -5.60 -14.69
CA ILE A 219 0.06 -4.85 -15.88
C ILE A 219 0.01 -3.34 -15.63
N ALA A 220 -1.07 -2.83 -15.01
CA ALA A 220 -1.19 -1.43 -14.66
C ALA A 220 -0.09 -0.97 -13.67
N SER A 221 0.38 -1.86 -12.80
CA SER A 221 1.44 -1.57 -11.82
C SER A 221 2.86 -1.52 -12.41
N LEU A 222 3.05 -1.97 -13.66
CA LEU A 222 4.34 -1.88 -14.37
C LEU A 222 4.78 -0.43 -14.58
N PHE A 223 3.80 0.48 -14.63
CA PHE A 223 4.01 1.92 -14.66
C PHE A 223 3.72 2.52 -13.28
N THR A 224 4.69 3.24 -12.69
CA THR A 224 4.52 3.91 -11.40
C THR A 224 5.26 5.24 -11.40
N VAL A 225 4.63 6.33 -10.99
CA VAL A 225 5.29 7.66 -10.88
C VAL A 225 6.09 7.84 -9.58
N SER A 226 6.15 6.78 -8.77
CA SER A 226 6.92 6.65 -7.53
C SER A 226 7.92 5.50 -7.68
N ASP A 227 8.09 4.67 -6.66
CA ASP A 227 8.97 3.50 -6.74
C ASP A 227 8.16 2.21 -7.03
N LEU A 228 8.86 1.14 -7.37
CA LEU A 228 8.37 -0.22 -7.36
C LEU A 228 8.29 -0.75 -5.92
N PHE A 229 7.82 0.03 -4.94
CA PHE A 229 7.70 -0.47 -3.57
C PHE A 229 6.69 -1.62 -3.47
N ILE A 230 7.06 -2.66 -2.73
CA ILE A 230 6.20 -3.82 -2.45
C ILE A 230 4.92 -3.42 -1.71
N THR A 231 4.96 -2.35 -0.94
CA THR A 231 3.80 -1.85 -0.18
C THR A 231 2.63 -1.44 -1.08
N HIS A 232 2.88 -1.13 -2.35
CA HIS A 232 1.82 -0.89 -3.32
C HIS A 232 0.95 -2.13 -3.57
N TYR A 233 1.50 -3.33 -3.38
CA TYR A 233 0.80 -4.59 -3.59
C TYR A 233 -0.13 -4.98 -2.45
N ALA A 234 -0.13 -4.21 -1.36
CA ALA A 234 -1.19 -4.28 -0.36
C ALA A 234 -2.58 -4.16 -1.00
N LEU A 235 -2.71 -3.38 -2.07
CA LEU A 235 -3.95 -3.25 -2.83
C LEU A 235 -4.37 -4.55 -3.53
N LEU A 236 -3.42 -5.34 -4.05
CA LEU A 236 -3.70 -6.58 -4.79
C LEU A 236 -3.95 -7.77 -3.85
N HIS A 237 -3.50 -7.69 -2.60
CA HIS A 237 -3.52 -8.83 -1.67
C HIS A 237 -4.94 -9.38 -1.41
N PRO A 238 -5.99 -8.58 -1.13
CA PRO A 238 -7.34 -9.13 -0.97
C PRO A 238 -7.89 -9.80 -2.23
N LEU A 239 -7.52 -9.32 -3.42
CA LEU A 239 -7.89 -9.96 -4.69
C LEU A 239 -7.19 -11.32 -4.85
N LEU A 240 -5.90 -11.43 -4.50
CA LEU A 240 -5.17 -12.69 -4.50
C LEU A 240 -5.80 -13.71 -3.54
N ALA A 241 -6.05 -13.32 -2.29
CA ALA A 241 -6.70 -14.19 -1.31
C ALA A 241 -8.12 -14.59 -1.75
N GLY A 242 -8.89 -13.65 -2.30
CA GLY A 242 -10.22 -13.92 -2.85
C GLY A 242 -10.19 -14.92 -4.01
N LEU A 243 -9.21 -14.82 -4.90
CA LEU A 243 -9.02 -15.76 -6.02
C LEU A 243 -8.72 -17.18 -5.53
N VAL A 244 -7.78 -17.32 -4.59
CA VAL A 244 -7.44 -18.62 -3.98
C VAL A 244 -8.65 -19.20 -3.25
N ALA A 245 -9.40 -18.37 -2.53
CA ALA A 245 -10.59 -18.78 -1.82
C ALA A 245 -11.73 -19.23 -2.75
N LEU A 246 -11.91 -18.56 -3.90
CA LEU A 246 -12.85 -19.00 -4.95
C LEU A 246 -12.41 -20.34 -5.54
N ALA A 247 -11.13 -20.50 -5.85
CA ALA A 247 -10.58 -21.74 -6.37
C ALA A 247 -10.76 -22.89 -5.35
N GLY A 248 -10.39 -22.67 -4.09
CA GLY A 248 -10.58 -23.65 -3.02
C GLY A 248 -12.04 -24.01 -2.80
N ALA A 249 -12.93 -23.02 -2.85
CA ALA A 249 -14.36 -23.26 -2.70
C ALA A 249 -14.92 -24.12 -3.83
N HIS A 250 -14.58 -23.78 -5.07
CA HIS A 250 -14.93 -24.56 -6.26
C HIS A 250 -14.40 -25.99 -6.14
N LEU A 251 -13.14 -26.15 -5.73
CA LEU A 251 -12.51 -27.45 -5.62
C LEU A 251 -13.13 -28.34 -4.52
N TRP A 252 -13.74 -27.72 -3.52
CA TRP A 252 -14.40 -28.43 -2.44
C TRP A 252 -15.81 -28.86 -2.82
N THR A 253 -16.57 -28.01 -3.54
CA THR A 253 -17.97 -28.28 -3.88
C THR A 253 -18.13 -29.14 -5.13
N GLU A 254 -17.28 -28.96 -6.14
CA GLU A 254 -17.44 -29.65 -7.43
C GLU A 254 -16.95 -31.09 -7.38
N ARG A 255 -17.86 -32.00 -7.73
CA ARG A 255 -17.57 -33.44 -7.83
C ARG A 255 -17.08 -33.77 -9.24
N PRO A 256 -15.91 -34.40 -9.40
CA PRO A 256 -15.48 -34.87 -10.71
C PRO A 256 -16.47 -35.92 -11.26
N PRO A 257 -16.50 -36.14 -12.58
CA PRO A 257 -17.45 -37.07 -13.20
C PRO A 257 -17.23 -38.56 -12.85
N ALA A 258 -16.07 -38.96 -12.31
CA ALA A 258 -15.73 -40.37 -12.04
C ALA A 258 -15.45 -40.67 -10.56
N ARG A 259 -16.20 -41.60 -9.95
CA ARG A 259 -16.05 -42.07 -8.56
C ARG A 259 -14.71 -42.81 -8.35
N SER A 260 -13.63 -42.07 -8.12
CA SER A 260 -12.31 -42.60 -7.77
C SER A 260 -11.98 -42.36 -6.29
N ILE A 261 -11.03 -43.12 -5.74
CA ILE A 261 -10.47 -42.91 -4.38
C ILE A 261 -10.02 -41.45 -4.19
N LEU A 262 -9.48 -40.83 -5.25
CA LEU A 262 -9.10 -39.42 -5.27
C LEU A 262 -10.26 -38.48 -4.90
N GLN A 263 -11.52 -38.82 -5.22
CA GLN A 263 -12.67 -38.02 -4.82
C GLN A 263 -12.92 -38.05 -3.31
N GLN A 264 -12.67 -39.19 -2.66
CA GLN A 264 -12.90 -39.34 -1.23
C GLN A 264 -11.82 -38.61 -0.42
N VAL A 265 -10.57 -38.62 -0.90
CA VAL A 265 -9.44 -37.97 -0.21
C VAL A 265 -9.27 -36.49 -0.55
N ARG A 266 -9.80 -36.01 -1.68
CA ARG A 266 -9.62 -34.62 -2.14
C ARG A 266 -10.06 -33.55 -1.12
N PRO A 267 -11.25 -33.63 -0.49
CA PRO A 267 -11.62 -32.65 0.54
C PRO A 267 -10.62 -32.64 1.70
N TRP A 268 -10.14 -33.81 2.13
CA TRP A 268 -9.13 -33.91 3.20
C TRP A 268 -7.79 -33.30 2.79
N LEU A 269 -7.34 -33.53 1.55
CA LEU A 269 -6.13 -32.91 1.01
C LEU A 269 -6.26 -31.38 0.91
N LEU A 270 -7.41 -30.87 0.46
CA LEU A 270 -7.67 -29.43 0.38
C LEU A 270 -7.74 -28.79 1.77
N SER A 271 -8.45 -29.42 2.72
CA SER A 271 -8.46 -29.02 4.12
C SER A 271 -7.05 -29.01 4.71
N GLY A 272 -6.29 -30.09 4.50
CA GLY A 272 -4.92 -30.22 4.97
C GLY A 272 -4.02 -29.11 4.40
N ALA A 273 -4.10 -28.86 3.10
CA ALA A 273 -3.37 -27.77 2.45
C ALA A 273 -3.73 -26.39 3.00
N LEU A 274 -5.02 -26.12 3.20
CA LEU A 274 -5.49 -24.85 3.78
C LEU A 274 -5.08 -24.71 5.25
N VAL A 275 -5.14 -25.78 6.04
CA VAL A 275 -4.68 -25.79 7.44
C VAL A 275 -3.18 -25.55 7.50
N VAL A 276 -2.38 -26.23 6.68
CA VAL A 276 -0.93 -26.02 6.59
C VAL A 276 -0.62 -24.58 6.21
N TRP A 277 -1.32 -24.03 5.20
CA TRP A 277 -1.17 -22.62 4.83
C TRP A 277 -1.43 -21.72 6.04
N LEU A 278 -2.61 -21.85 6.66
CA LEU A 278 -3.01 -21.00 7.79
C LEU A 278 -2.02 -21.09 8.96
N LEU A 279 -1.54 -22.30 9.28
CA LEU A 279 -0.57 -22.51 10.36
C LEU A 279 0.78 -21.87 10.05
N LEU A 280 1.25 -21.93 8.80
CA LEU A 280 2.51 -21.29 8.40
C LEU A 280 2.40 -19.76 8.41
N ASP A 281 1.29 -19.20 7.92
CA ASP A 281 1.01 -17.76 7.98
C ASP A 281 0.92 -17.26 9.43
N LEU A 282 0.21 -18.00 10.29
CA LEU A 282 0.10 -17.68 11.71
C LEU A 282 1.46 -17.78 12.41
N SER A 283 2.24 -18.81 12.11
CA SER A 283 3.60 -18.99 12.64
C SER A 283 4.49 -17.81 12.28
N ALA A 284 4.49 -17.40 10.99
CA ALA A 284 5.26 -16.24 10.53
C ALA A 284 4.78 -14.94 11.22
N SER A 285 3.47 -14.73 11.36
CA SER A 285 2.90 -13.57 12.06
C SER A 285 3.29 -13.53 13.54
N LEU A 286 3.26 -14.68 14.23
CA LEU A 286 3.69 -14.78 15.63
C LEU A 286 5.20 -14.55 15.79
N ALA A 287 6.01 -15.04 14.85
CA ALA A 287 7.45 -14.82 14.84
C ALA A 287 7.79 -13.33 14.64
N TYR A 288 7.14 -12.68 13.68
CA TYR A 288 7.24 -11.22 13.50
C TYR A 288 6.84 -10.44 14.74
N HIS A 289 5.72 -10.82 15.39
CA HIS A 289 5.29 -10.14 16.61
C HIS A 289 6.31 -10.32 17.75
N ARG A 290 6.87 -11.53 17.89
CA ARG A 290 7.91 -11.82 18.88
C ARG A 290 9.17 -10.99 18.64
N ASP A 291 9.66 -10.93 17.41
CA ASP A 291 10.87 -10.15 17.09
C ASP A 291 10.64 -8.65 17.24
N LEU A 292 9.45 -8.16 16.88
CA LEU A 292 9.07 -6.77 17.11
C LEU A 292 9.04 -6.44 18.61
N SER A 293 8.50 -7.34 19.43
CA SER A 293 8.43 -7.15 20.88
C SER A 293 9.81 -7.08 21.54
N ARG A 294 10.82 -7.71 20.93
CA ARG A 294 12.22 -7.70 21.40
C ARG A 294 12.99 -6.50 20.87
N SER A 295 12.95 -6.29 19.56
CA SER A 295 13.73 -5.24 18.87
C SER A 295 13.18 -3.84 19.06
N GLY A 296 11.86 -3.70 19.31
CA GLY A 296 11.18 -2.41 19.24
C GLY A 296 10.99 -1.91 17.80
N GLY A 297 11.32 -2.72 16.79
CA GLY A 297 11.39 -2.31 15.39
C GLY A 297 12.76 -1.74 15.03
N LEU A 298 13.07 -1.71 13.74
CA LEU A 298 14.37 -1.30 13.20
C LEU A 298 14.25 -0.05 12.34
N ALA A 299 15.32 0.74 12.28
CA ALA A 299 15.42 1.95 11.47
C ALA A 299 14.19 2.86 11.65
N ASP A 300 13.59 3.34 10.56
CA ASP A 300 12.43 4.24 10.52
C ASP A 300 11.19 3.71 11.26
N HIS A 301 11.16 2.41 11.53
CA HIS A 301 10.06 1.72 12.20
C HIS A 301 10.38 1.39 13.67
N SER A 302 11.50 1.90 14.20
CA SER A 302 11.94 1.66 15.57
C SER A 302 11.20 2.52 16.59
N ASP A 303 11.08 1.99 17.80
CA ASP A 303 10.54 2.69 18.96
C ASP A 303 11.42 3.83 19.50
N ALA A 304 12.65 3.97 18.98
CA ALA A 304 13.48 5.16 19.12
C ALA A 304 12.70 6.46 18.81
N SER A 305 11.75 6.40 17.86
CA SER A 305 10.86 7.51 17.51
C SER A 305 9.96 7.96 18.68
N TYR A 306 9.50 7.04 19.53
CA TYR A 306 8.72 7.37 20.73
C TYR A 306 9.58 8.08 21.76
N HIS A 307 10.83 7.65 21.94
CA HIS A 307 11.77 8.31 22.84
C HIS A 307 12.12 9.72 22.39
N LEU A 308 12.34 9.91 21.08
CA LEU A 308 12.54 11.22 20.46
C LEU A 308 11.32 12.12 20.70
N ALA A 309 10.13 11.66 20.30
CA ALA A 309 8.88 12.42 20.44
C ALA A 309 8.57 12.78 21.90
N TYR A 310 8.78 11.84 22.82
CA TYR A 310 8.63 12.07 24.26
C TYR A 310 9.60 13.16 24.75
N HIS A 311 10.89 13.05 24.39
CA HIS A 311 11.89 14.02 24.81
C HIS A 311 11.54 15.43 24.32
N LEU A 312 11.22 15.59 23.04
CA LEU A 312 10.87 16.89 22.46
C LEU A 312 9.65 17.52 23.16
N ARG A 313 8.59 16.71 23.36
CA ARG A 313 7.34 17.17 23.99
C ARG A 313 7.53 17.65 25.43
N TYR A 314 8.32 16.93 26.22
CA TYR A 314 8.46 17.19 27.66
C TYR A 314 9.66 18.07 28.03
N ASN A 315 10.48 18.50 27.06
CA ASN A 315 11.59 19.43 27.29
C ASN A 315 11.38 20.80 26.59
N GLY A 316 10.15 21.13 26.20
CA GLY A 316 9.82 22.44 25.62
C GLY A 316 10.35 22.67 24.20
N LEU A 317 10.73 21.61 23.47
CA LEU A 317 11.30 21.69 22.13
C LEU A 317 10.18 21.59 21.08
N GLY A 318 9.38 22.66 20.99
CA GLY A 318 8.11 22.66 20.24
C GLY A 318 8.24 22.68 18.71
N ALA A 319 9.35 23.16 18.15
CA ALA A 319 9.53 23.30 16.70
C ALA A 319 10.97 22.98 16.25
N PRO A 320 11.44 21.72 16.41
CA PRO A 320 12.78 21.33 15.98
C PRO A 320 12.94 21.39 14.46
N ILE A 321 14.14 21.74 13.99
CA ILE A 321 14.49 21.80 12.57
C ILE A 321 14.95 20.41 12.10
N VAL A 322 14.21 19.80 11.18
CA VAL A 322 14.44 18.44 10.72
C VAL A 322 15.22 18.46 9.40
N LEU A 323 16.39 17.82 9.41
CA LEU A 323 17.36 17.85 8.31
C LEU A 323 17.38 16.57 7.45
N ASP A 324 16.51 15.61 7.75
CA ASP A 324 16.36 14.38 6.97
C ASP A 324 14.92 13.85 7.05
N TRP A 325 14.57 12.92 6.16
CA TRP A 325 13.23 12.38 6.04
C TRP A 325 12.84 11.41 7.17
N GLY A 326 11.54 11.34 7.44
CA GLY A 326 10.91 10.31 8.29
C GLY A 326 10.70 10.68 9.76
N MET A 327 11.16 11.86 10.19
CA MET A 327 11.03 12.31 11.58
C MET A 327 9.80 13.20 11.83
N GLU A 328 9.48 14.14 10.95
CA GLU A 328 8.47 15.17 11.22
C GLU A 328 7.08 14.60 11.46
N ALA A 329 6.57 13.82 10.51
CA ALA A 329 5.22 13.28 10.58
C ALA A 329 5.06 12.36 11.80
N THR A 330 6.08 11.56 12.07
CA THR A 330 6.14 10.65 13.22
C THR A 330 6.11 11.42 14.53
N VAL A 331 6.98 12.42 14.70
CA VAL A 331 7.01 13.27 15.91
C VAL A 331 5.71 14.05 16.07
N ARG A 332 5.20 14.67 15.01
CA ARG A 332 3.93 15.41 15.07
C ARG A 332 2.79 14.51 15.51
N TYR A 333 2.68 13.31 14.93
CA TYR A 333 1.65 12.34 15.28
C TYR A 333 1.76 11.87 16.74
N LEU A 334 2.94 11.40 17.15
CA LEU A 334 3.17 10.86 18.51
C LEU A 334 3.03 11.92 19.61
N THR A 335 3.24 13.19 19.28
CA THR A 335 3.03 14.31 20.21
C THR A 335 1.65 14.95 20.12
N ALA A 336 0.73 14.36 19.34
CA ALA A 336 -0.61 14.91 19.08
C ALA A 336 -0.59 16.38 18.61
N GLY A 337 0.41 16.75 17.82
CA GLY A 337 0.60 18.10 17.28
C GLY A 337 1.17 19.13 18.26
N THR A 338 1.56 18.71 19.48
CA THR A 338 2.22 19.58 20.47
C THR A 338 3.62 19.99 19.99
N VAL A 339 4.34 19.06 19.35
CA VAL A 339 5.59 19.36 18.65
C VAL A 339 5.30 19.44 17.17
N ARG A 340 5.77 20.51 16.53
CA ARG A 340 5.58 20.83 15.11
C ARG A 340 6.95 21.01 14.44
N PRO A 341 7.64 19.91 14.11
CA PRO A 341 8.94 20.00 13.46
C PRO A 341 8.85 20.72 12.11
N ILE A 342 9.95 21.35 11.70
CA ILE A 342 10.08 22.09 10.45
C ILE A 342 11.06 21.34 9.56
N GLU A 343 10.57 20.68 8.51
CA GLU A 343 11.42 19.96 7.54
C GLU A 343 12.01 20.93 6.50
N ILE A 344 13.34 20.85 6.31
CA ILE A 344 14.04 21.69 5.33
C ILE A 344 14.98 20.90 4.38
N PHE A 345 15.01 19.57 4.49
CA PHE A 345 15.97 18.70 3.82
C PHE A 345 15.88 18.65 2.28
N GLY A 346 14.68 18.89 1.72
CA GLY A 346 14.42 18.88 0.27
C GLY A 346 14.24 17.48 -0.34
N TYR A 347 13.26 17.30 -1.23
CA TYR A 347 12.93 16.01 -1.86
C TYR A 347 13.59 15.80 -3.22
N GLU A 348 14.33 16.79 -3.71
CA GLU A 348 14.81 16.86 -5.09
C GLU A 348 15.90 15.83 -5.40
N ARG A 349 16.73 15.48 -4.41
CA ARG A 349 17.89 14.58 -4.58
C ARG A 349 18.18 13.75 -3.33
N LEU A 350 18.30 12.44 -3.49
CA LEU A 350 18.65 11.49 -2.42
C LEU A 350 20.15 11.48 -2.09
N ASP A 351 21.00 11.77 -3.08
CA ASP A 351 22.45 11.57 -3.02
C ASP A 351 23.23 12.79 -2.52
N ALA A 352 22.65 13.99 -2.60
CA ALA A 352 23.26 15.24 -2.14
C ALA A 352 22.21 16.34 -1.90
N PRO A 353 22.50 17.36 -1.07
CA PRO A 353 21.63 18.52 -0.89
C PRO A 353 21.27 19.18 -2.22
N ASP A 354 20.03 19.68 -2.33
CA ASP A 354 19.67 20.57 -3.44
C ASP A 354 20.30 21.97 -3.23
N ASP A 355 20.39 22.73 -4.32
CA ASP A 355 21.06 24.04 -4.34
C ASP A 355 20.48 25.04 -3.32
N GLY A 356 19.20 24.88 -2.96
CA GLY A 356 18.53 25.74 -2.00
C GLY A 356 18.72 25.33 -0.53
N PHE A 357 19.29 24.16 -0.24
CA PHE A 357 19.37 23.63 1.12
C PHE A 357 20.18 24.53 2.06
N ALA A 358 21.35 25.01 1.62
CA ALA A 358 22.21 25.85 2.45
C ALA A 358 21.52 27.18 2.83
N LEU A 359 20.82 27.80 1.87
CA LEU A 359 20.05 29.02 2.12
C LEU A 359 18.92 28.76 3.13
N ARG A 360 18.19 27.64 2.99
CA ARG A 360 17.14 27.26 3.94
C ARG A 360 17.69 27.04 5.34
N LEU A 361 18.81 26.35 5.46
CA LEU A 361 19.45 26.10 6.75
C LEU A 361 19.96 27.39 7.40
N GLY A 362 20.56 28.29 6.62
CA GLY A 362 21.11 29.56 7.09
C GLY A 362 20.08 30.41 7.85
N MET A 363 18.81 30.40 7.42
CA MET A 363 17.72 31.11 8.10
C MET A 363 17.49 30.66 9.55
N PHE A 364 17.94 29.46 9.92
CA PHE A 364 17.76 28.92 11.27
C PHE A 364 19.04 28.98 12.11
N LEU A 365 20.23 28.96 11.50
CA LEU A 365 21.51 28.90 12.23
C LEU A 365 21.79 30.14 13.11
N GLU A 366 21.13 31.26 12.83
CA GLU A 366 21.33 32.49 13.61
C GLU A 366 20.73 32.43 15.02
N ASN A 367 19.66 31.65 15.21
CA ASN A 367 18.95 31.57 16.48
C ASN A 367 19.52 30.43 17.36
N PRO A 368 20.20 30.73 18.49
CA PRO A 368 20.79 29.72 19.37
C PRO A 368 19.77 28.86 20.11
N ASP A 369 18.50 29.30 20.18
CA ASP A 369 17.43 28.53 20.82
C ASP A 369 16.93 27.38 19.93
N ASN A 370 17.28 27.40 18.64
CA ASN A 370 16.91 26.33 17.72
C ASN A 370 17.62 25.02 18.07
N VAL A 371 16.89 23.93 17.85
CA VAL A 371 17.43 22.57 17.90
C VAL A 371 17.26 21.90 16.54
N TYR A 372 18.21 21.04 16.20
CA TYR A 372 18.28 20.37 14.92
C TYR A 372 18.18 18.87 15.12
N LEU A 373 17.34 18.23 14.31
CA LEU A 373 17.16 16.79 14.28
C LEU A 373 17.84 16.24 13.03
N LEU A 374 18.82 15.39 13.30
CA LEU A 374 19.59 14.69 12.28
C LEU A 374 19.43 13.19 12.46
N ARG A 375 19.63 12.43 11.37
CA ARG A 375 19.93 11.01 11.47
C ARG A 375 21.35 10.83 12.02
N ALA A 376 21.54 9.79 12.81
CA ALA A 376 22.88 9.37 13.20
C ALA A 376 23.70 8.91 11.98
N PRO A 377 25.05 8.97 12.03
CA PRO A 377 25.91 8.54 10.94
C PRO A 377 25.58 7.13 10.43
N GLY A 378 25.43 6.99 9.12
CA GLY A 378 25.08 5.73 8.45
C GLY A 378 23.58 5.39 8.45
N SER A 379 22.74 6.22 9.08
CA SER A 379 21.27 6.07 9.09
C SER A 379 20.55 7.13 8.25
N GLU A 380 21.30 7.92 7.49
CA GLU A 380 20.78 8.97 6.62
C GLU A 380 19.92 8.38 5.48
N VAL A 381 18.78 9.00 5.21
CA VAL A 381 17.96 8.68 4.04
C VAL A 381 18.35 9.61 2.89
N PHE A 382 18.43 10.91 3.16
CA PHE A 382 18.90 11.93 2.23
C PHE A 382 20.36 12.29 2.55
N GLN A 383 21.27 11.82 1.71
CA GLN A 383 22.72 11.93 1.91
C GLN A 383 23.19 13.39 1.85
N GLY A 384 24.27 13.70 2.56
CA GLY A 384 24.98 14.98 2.50
C GLY A 384 24.38 16.13 3.32
N ARG A 385 23.16 15.99 3.88
CA ARG A 385 22.53 17.06 4.69
C ARG A 385 23.19 17.24 6.04
N ARG A 386 23.65 16.13 6.63
CA ARG A 386 24.42 16.12 7.88
C ARG A 386 25.72 16.89 7.71
N GLU A 387 26.48 16.58 6.69
CA GLU A 387 27.77 17.20 6.37
C GLU A 387 27.60 18.69 6.06
N ALA A 388 26.56 19.02 5.29
CA ALA A 388 26.20 20.39 4.98
C ALA A 388 25.83 21.18 6.25
N PHE A 389 25.15 20.57 7.21
CA PHE A 389 24.85 21.20 8.50
C PHE A 389 26.11 21.61 9.26
N PHE A 390 27.04 20.67 9.46
CA PHE A 390 28.31 20.98 10.16
C PHE A 390 29.14 22.02 9.40
N THR A 391 29.22 21.89 8.08
CA THR A 391 29.94 22.84 7.22
C THR A 391 29.36 24.25 7.34
N GLN A 392 28.03 24.40 7.25
CA GLN A 392 27.39 25.71 7.33
C GLN A 392 27.52 26.33 8.73
N ALA A 393 27.38 25.55 9.79
CA ALA A 393 27.63 26.04 11.15
C ALA A 393 29.05 26.61 11.27
N GLN A 394 30.06 25.87 10.80
CA GLN A 394 31.46 26.32 10.82
C GLN A 394 31.68 27.59 9.98
N LEU A 395 31.11 27.68 8.77
CA LEU A 395 31.21 28.87 7.92
C LEU A 395 30.59 30.12 8.57
N THR A 396 29.57 29.94 9.39
CA THR A 396 28.94 31.03 10.17
C THR A 396 29.64 31.31 11.51
N GLY A 397 30.78 30.68 11.78
CA GLY A 397 31.53 30.85 13.03
C GLY A 397 30.85 30.24 14.25
N ARG A 398 29.95 29.27 14.04
CA ARG A 398 29.17 28.61 15.09
C ARG A 398 29.66 27.20 15.36
N THR A 399 29.45 26.72 16.58
CA THR A 399 29.86 25.38 17.01
C THR A 399 28.64 24.48 17.26
N PRO A 400 28.48 23.38 16.51
CA PRO A 400 27.46 22.37 16.80
C PRO A 400 27.78 21.56 18.06
N HIS A 401 26.78 21.37 18.92
CA HIS A 401 26.86 20.56 20.13
C HIS A 401 25.79 19.48 20.11
N LEU A 402 26.21 18.22 20.27
CA LEU A 402 25.29 17.09 20.40
C LEU A 402 24.66 17.12 21.78
N GLU A 403 23.34 17.33 21.84
CA GLU A 403 22.59 17.29 23.10
C GLU A 403 22.20 15.87 23.48
N ARG A 404 21.74 15.10 22.50
CA ARG A 404 21.19 13.78 22.76
C ARG A 404 21.22 12.87 21.54
N THR A 405 21.49 11.60 21.78
CA THR A 405 21.31 10.52 20.80
C THR A 405 20.14 9.64 21.22
N PHE A 406 19.33 9.24 20.25
CA PHE A 406 18.24 8.28 20.41
C PHE A 406 18.59 7.01 19.65
N THR A 407 18.62 5.91 20.38
CA THR A 407 19.06 4.62 19.87
C THR A 407 17.89 3.66 19.74
N GLN A 408 18.05 2.69 18.85
CA GLN A 408 17.28 1.45 18.88
C GLN A 408 17.58 0.67 20.17
N ARG A 409 16.80 -0.38 20.45
CA ARG A 409 16.99 -1.21 21.66
C ARG A 409 18.29 -2.00 21.68
N ASP A 410 18.87 -2.26 20.51
CA ASP A 410 20.19 -2.89 20.37
C ASP A 410 21.35 -1.88 20.56
N GLY A 411 21.04 -0.62 20.86
CA GLY A 411 22.01 0.44 21.07
C GLY A 411 22.42 1.18 19.79
N THR A 412 21.95 0.75 18.62
CA THR A 412 22.26 1.43 17.34
C THR A 412 21.73 2.86 17.35
N PRO A 413 22.57 3.89 17.22
CA PRO A 413 22.14 5.28 17.08
C PRO A 413 21.27 5.48 15.84
N LEU A 414 20.15 6.18 15.98
CA LEU A 414 19.23 6.45 14.87
C LEU A 414 18.97 7.94 14.67
N PHE A 415 18.68 8.66 15.75
CA PHE A 415 18.43 10.10 15.71
C PHE A 415 19.38 10.84 16.63
N GLU A 416 19.71 12.07 16.27
CA GLU A 416 20.52 12.96 17.07
C GLU A 416 19.85 14.33 17.16
N LEU A 417 19.88 14.91 18.36
CA LEU A 417 19.45 16.26 18.66
C LEU A 417 20.68 17.12 18.86
N TRP A 418 20.76 18.21 18.11
CA TRP A 418 21.89 19.13 18.11
C TRP A 418 21.45 20.56 18.41
N ARG A 419 22.34 21.33 19.01
CA ARG A 419 22.29 22.80 19.08
C ARG A 419 23.48 23.40 18.37
N VAL A 420 23.37 24.69 18.02
CA VAL A 420 24.43 25.47 17.40
C VAL A 420 24.62 26.73 18.23
N GLN A 421 25.85 26.97 18.70
CA GLN A 421 26.20 28.12 19.53
C GLN A 421 27.09 29.10 18.80
#